data_AF-A0A2D4ICB1-F1
#
_entry.id   AF-A0A2D4ICB1-F1
#
_cell.length_a   1.000
_cell.length_b   1.000
_cell.length_c   1.000
_cell.angle_alpha   90.00
_cell.angle_beta   90.00
_cell.angle_gamma   90.00
#
_symmetry.space_group_name_H-M   'P 1'
#
loop_
_entity.id
_entity.type
_entity.pdbx_description
1 polymer ?
#
loop_
_entity_poly.entity_id
_entity_poly.type
_entity_poly.pdbx_seq_one_letter_code
_entity_poly.pdbx_strand_id
1 'polypeptide(L)'
;VMQDNPDCLVQAQAISCLQQLHMFAPHHVNLSSLVKCLCMNLSSSYLLLRRAVLACLHQLVQREAAEVSEHAVALTKDSREDFIPGVNIGEIGLEGALLSLLDKELDPKLCQDIREILTHMLISMAVGKLSFWLKLCKDVLAASADFTTVASVDTSQEEEGTQGDDELALTLAKKDKLHPFPHPRWSTRVFAAECVCKIITQCENVGDAHFDIALAQEMKQRDSRDDFLVLYLADLIRMAFMAATDHNNQLRLSGLQMLLILIRKFAAVVEPEFPGHVI
;
A
#
# COMPACT_ATOMS: atom_id res chain seq x y z
N VAL A 1 14.41 -5.10 -30.04
CA VAL A 1 15.83 -5.39 -30.40
C VAL A 1 16.79 -5.14 -29.24
N MET A 2 16.92 -3.91 -28.70
CA MET A 2 17.80 -3.69 -27.53
C MET A 2 17.18 -4.15 -26.19
N GLN A 3 15.86 -4.03 -26.02
CA GLN A 3 15.15 -4.52 -24.82
C GLN A 3 15.12 -6.05 -24.72
N ASP A 4 15.11 -6.73 -25.87
CA ASP A 4 15.08 -8.21 -25.97
C ASP A 4 16.49 -8.83 -25.98
N ASN A 5 17.53 -8.01 -25.78
CA ASN A 5 18.90 -8.49 -25.77
C ASN A 5 19.16 -9.27 -24.47
N PRO A 6 19.88 -10.41 -24.49
CA PRO A 6 20.20 -11.16 -23.28
C PRO A 6 21.16 -10.42 -22.33
N ASP A 7 21.87 -9.39 -22.81
CA ASP A 7 22.80 -8.60 -21.99
C ASP A 7 22.06 -7.54 -21.16
N CYS A 8 22.11 -7.70 -19.84
CA CYS A 8 21.49 -6.79 -18.89
C CYS A 8 22.07 -5.37 -18.90
N LEU A 9 23.32 -5.18 -19.34
CA LEU A 9 23.89 -3.84 -19.54
C LEU A 9 23.22 -3.13 -20.72
N VAL A 10 23.01 -3.85 -21.82
CA VAL A 10 22.31 -3.33 -23.01
C VAL A 10 20.86 -3.01 -22.67
N GLN A 11 20.20 -3.86 -21.88
CA GLN A 11 18.85 -3.59 -21.37
C GLN A 11 18.80 -2.34 -20.48
N ALA A 12 19.73 -2.20 -19.53
CA ALA A 12 19.78 -1.02 -18.64
C ALA A 12 20.00 0.28 -19.42
N GLN A 13 20.88 0.24 -20.43
CA GLN A 13 21.11 1.39 -21.31
C GLN A 13 19.89 1.68 -22.18
N ALA A 14 19.21 0.65 -22.71
CA ALA A 14 17.99 0.83 -23.49
C ALA A 14 16.88 1.50 -22.66
N ILE A 15 16.70 1.09 -21.40
CA ILE A 15 15.74 1.72 -20.46
C ILE A 15 16.13 3.18 -20.21
N SER A 16 17.42 3.46 -20.02
CA SER A 16 17.90 4.84 -19.81
C SER A 16 17.66 5.72 -21.05
N CYS A 17 17.86 5.19 -22.26
CA CYS A 17 17.53 5.89 -23.50
C CYS A 17 16.02 6.14 -23.63
N LEU A 18 15.18 5.18 -23.26
CA LEU A 18 13.73 5.34 -23.26
C LEU A 18 13.26 6.35 -22.22
N GLN A 19 13.89 6.37 -21.05
CA GLN A 19 13.64 7.40 -20.03
C GLN A 19 13.92 8.80 -20.58
N GLN A 20 15.08 8.99 -21.23
CA GLN A 20 15.42 10.26 -21.87
C GLN A 20 14.45 10.60 -23.00
N LEU A 21 14.13 9.63 -23.87
CA LEU A 21 13.17 9.84 -24.95
C LEU A 21 11.80 10.25 -24.41
N HIS A 22 11.34 9.64 -23.33
CA HIS A 22 10.09 10.02 -22.66
C HIS A 22 10.14 11.44 -22.12
N MET A 23 11.28 11.89 -21.58
CA MET A 23 11.46 13.25 -21.08
C MET A 23 11.36 14.30 -22.20
N PHE A 24 11.91 14.03 -23.38
CA PHE A 24 11.97 15.00 -24.47
C PHE A 24 10.85 14.87 -25.51
N ALA A 25 10.29 13.67 -25.66
CA ALA A 25 9.37 13.32 -26.74
C ALA A 25 8.39 12.20 -26.31
N PRO A 26 7.51 12.45 -25.31
CA PRO A 26 6.65 11.42 -24.71
C PRO A 26 5.72 10.74 -25.73
N HIS A 27 5.25 11.46 -26.75
CA HIS A 27 4.38 10.92 -27.81
C HIS A 27 5.04 9.81 -28.66
N HIS A 28 6.37 9.68 -28.60
CA HIS A 28 7.12 8.65 -29.34
C HIS A 28 7.40 7.40 -28.48
N VAL A 29 6.99 7.40 -27.22
CA VAL A 29 7.19 6.28 -26.31
C VAL A 29 5.84 5.60 -26.04
N ASN A 30 5.76 4.31 -26.31
CA ASN A 30 4.58 3.52 -25.93
C ASN A 30 4.65 3.20 -24.43
N LEU A 31 3.85 3.92 -23.63
CA LEU A 31 3.85 3.80 -22.17
C LEU A 31 3.49 2.38 -21.71
N SER A 32 2.49 1.74 -22.32
CA SER A 32 2.08 0.37 -21.98
C SER A 32 3.22 -0.64 -22.15
N SER A 33 3.93 -0.58 -23.28
CA SER A 33 5.10 -1.46 -23.53
C SER A 33 6.26 -1.15 -22.59
N LEU A 34 6.51 0.13 -22.28
CA LEU A 34 7.55 0.54 -21.36
C LEU A 34 7.25 0.05 -19.93
N VAL A 35 6.05 0.31 -19.41
CA VAL A 35 5.63 -0.14 -18.07
C VAL A 35 5.72 -1.66 -17.95
N LYS A 36 5.31 -2.40 -18.98
CA LYS A 36 5.50 -3.86 -19.04
C LYS A 36 6.96 -4.25 -18.89
N CYS A 37 7.85 -3.63 -19.67
CA CYS A 37 9.30 -3.89 -19.61
C CYS A 37 9.89 -3.56 -18.22
N LEU A 38 9.48 -2.45 -17.61
CA LEU A 38 9.92 -2.06 -16.27
C LEU A 38 9.46 -3.08 -15.22
N CYS A 39 8.19 -3.46 -15.23
CA CYS A 39 7.62 -4.42 -14.28
C CYS A 39 8.34 -5.78 -14.33
N MET A 40 8.68 -6.27 -15.53
CA MET A 40 9.43 -7.53 -15.68
C MET A 40 10.86 -7.46 -15.15
N ASN A 41 11.46 -6.27 -15.02
CA ASN A 41 12.85 -6.12 -14.61
C ASN A 41 13.03 -5.58 -13.18
N LEU A 42 11.94 -5.34 -12.44
CA LEU A 42 11.95 -4.82 -11.06
C LEU A 42 12.77 -5.68 -10.09
N SER A 43 12.65 -7.01 -10.18
CA SER A 43 13.36 -7.96 -9.31
C SER A 43 14.57 -8.61 -9.98
N SER A 44 15.18 -7.95 -10.98
CA SER A 44 16.34 -8.50 -11.67
C SER A 44 17.53 -8.69 -10.73
N SER A 45 18.27 -9.80 -10.87
CA SER A 45 19.50 -10.04 -10.10
C SER A 45 20.59 -8.99 -10.37
N TYR A 46 20.49 -8.23 -11.47
CA TYR A 46 21.49 -7.24 -11.87
C TYR A 46 21.16 -5.85 -11.33
N LEU A 47 22.04 -5.32 -10.48
CA LEU A 47 21.86 -4.02 -9.81
C LEU A 47 21.69 -2.86 -10.79
N LEU A 48 22.50 -2.80 -11.85
CA LEU A 48 22.45 -1.72 -12.84
C LEU A 48 21.11 -1.68 -13.58
N LEU A 49 20.56 -2.85 -13.87
CA LEU A 49 19.25 -2.97 -14.52
C LEU A 49 18.14 -2.51 -13.57
N ARG A 50 18.13 -2.99 -12.32
CA ARG A 50 17.17 -2.52 -11.30
C ARG A 50 17.22 -1.00 -11.10
N ARG A 51 18.43 -0.42 -11.06
CA ARG A 51 18.62 1.03 -10.95
C ARG A 51 18.05 1.78 -12.15
N ALA A 52 18.29 1.33 -13.37
CA ALA A 52 17.71 1.94 -14.57
C ALA A 52 16.18 1.83 -14.58
N VAL A 53 15.64 0.67 -14.16
CA VAL A 53 14.19 0.44 -14.04
C VAL A 53 13.56 1.40 -13.04
N LEU A 54 14.10 1.48 -11.81
CA LEU A 54 13.56 2.33 -10.75
C LEU A 54 13.69 3.82 -11.10
N ALA A 55 14.79 4.24 -11.71
CA ALA A 55 14.95 5.63 -12.17
C ALA A 55 13.92 6.00 -13.24
N CYS A 56 13.69 5.12 -14.21
CA CYS A 56 12.68 5.33 -15.25
C CYS A 56 11.27 5.33 -14.65
N LEU A 57 10.96 4.36 -13.79
CA LEU A 57 9.66 4.27 -13.12
C LEU A 57 9.38 5.50 -12.27
N HIS A 58 10.37 5.99 -11.53
CA HIS A 58 10.27 7.22 -10.74
C HIS A 58 9.90 8.41 -11.61
N GLN A 59 10.53 8.57 -12.77
CA GLN A 59 10.18 9.65 -13.70
C GLN A 59 8.74 9.53 -14.21
N LEU A 60 8.27 8.31 -14.54
CA LEU A 60 6.91 8.11 -15.04
C LEU A 60 5.86 8.44 -13.98
N VAL A 61 6.03 7.96 -12.74
CA VAL A 61 5.03 8.19 -11.68
C VAL A 61 4.94 9.65 -11.23
N GLN A 62 5.96 10.46 -11.46
CA GLN A 62 5.88 11.90 -11.16
C GLN A 62 4.87 12.64 -12.05
N ARG A 63 4.55 12.10 -13.23
CA ARG A 63 3.68 12.75 -14.22
C ARG A 63 2.39 11.98 -14.49
N GLU A 64 2.50 10.65 -14.59
CA GLU A 64 1.45 9.76 -15.12
C GLU A 64 1.21 8.55 -14.18
N ALA A 65 1.23 8.78 -12.85
CA ALA A 65 1.09 7.71 -11.84
C ALA A 65 -0.11 6.78 -12.07
N ALA A 66 -1.28 7.36 -12.39
CA ALA A 66 -2.51 6.61 -12.62
C ALA A 66 -2.39 5.68 -13.83
N GLU A 67 -1.84 6.18 -14.94
CA GLU A 67 -1.65 5.42 -16.18
C GLU A 67 -0.62 4.29 -15.98
N VAL A 68 0.47 4.57 -15.23
CA VAL A 68 1.47 3.55 -14.87
C VAL A 68 0.84 2.43 -14.04
N SER A 69 0.03 2.76 -13.04
CA SER A 69 -0.72 1.80 -12.21
C SER A 69 -1.69 0.97 -13.06
N GLU A 70 -2.43 1.61 -13.97
CA GLU A 70 -3.38 0.93 -14.85
C GLU A 70 -2.69 -0.03 -15.83
N HIS A 71 -1.61 0.40 -16.49
CA HIS A 71 -0.84 -0.45 -17.39
C HIS A 71 -0.18 -1.63 -16.68
N ALA A 72 0.29 -1.45 -15.45
CA ALA A 72 0.83 -2.54 -14.64
C ALA A 72 -0.24 -3.58 -14.26
N VAL A 73 -1.48 -3.15 -13.99
CA VAL A 73 -2.61 -4.06 -13.76
C VAL A 73 -3.09 -4.71 -15.06
N ALA A 74 -3.09 -4.01 -16.19
CA ALA A 74 -3.48 -4.58 -17.48
C ALA A 74 -2.54 -5.73 -17.89
N LEU A 75 -1.26 -5.64 -17.55
CA LEU A 75 -0.26 -6.68 -17.82
C LEU A 75 -0.66 -8.06 -17.28
N THR A 76 -1.35 -8.11 -16.14
CA THR A 76 -1.70 -9.37 -15.46
C THR A 76 -2.91 -10.05 -16.09
N LYS A 77 -3.70 -9.32 -16.89
CA LYS A 77 -4.83 -9.84 -17.67
C LYS A 77 -4.38 -10.49 -18.99
N ASP A 78 -3.29 -10.00 -19.57
CA ASP A 78 -2.79 -10.46 -20.87
C ASP A 78 -1.80 -11.63 -20.78
N SER A 79 -1.08 -11.76 -19.66
CA SER A 79 -0.07 -12.81 -19.46
C SER A 79 -0.65 -14.02 -18.72
N ARG A 80 -1.10 -15.04 -19.47
CA ARG A 80 -1.57 -16.32 -18.92
C ARG A 80 -0.47 -17.28 -18.47
N GLU A 81 0.80 -17.02 -18.78
CA GLU A 81 1.92 -17.92 -18.47
C GLU A 81 3.17 -17.11 -18.11
N ASP A 82 3.88 -17.54 -17.07
CA ASP A 82 5.23 -17.15 -16.65
C ASP A 82 5.46 -15.71 -16.17
N PHE A 83 4.94 -15.37 -14.99
CA PHE A 83 5.52 -14.28 -14.19
C PHE A 83 6.72 -14.78 -13.38
N ILE A 84 7.78 -13.98 -13.38
CA ILE A 84 8.99 -14.18 -12.58
C ILE A 84 8.57 -14.48 -11.12
N PRO A 85 9.04 -15.58 -10.53
CA PRO A 85 8.71 -15.93 -9.15
C PRO A 85 9.23 -14.84 -8.21
N GLY A 86 8.35 -13.98 -7.72
CA GLY A 86 8.70 -12.99 -6.70
C GLY A 86 7.94 -11.66 -6.70
N VAL A 87 7.21 -11.30 -7.78
CA VAL A 87 6.46 -10.04 -7.86
C VAL A 87 4.98 -10.31 -8.17
N ASN A 88 4.13 -10.22 -7.16
CA ASN A 88 2.69 -10.52 -7.28
C ASN A 88 1.87 -9.29 -7.74
N ILE A 89 2.17 -8.74 -8.92
CA ILE A 89 1.45 -7.54 -9.42
C ILE A 89 -0.05 -7.84 -9.62
N GLY A 90 -0.40 -9.09 -9.94
CA GLY A 90 -1.78 -9.52 -10.19
C GLY A 90 -2.73 -9.28 -9.03
N GLU A 91 -2.29 -9.56 -7.80
CA GLU A 91 -3.17 -9.51 -6.63
C GLU A 91 -3.07 -8.19 -5.85
N ILE A 92 -1.88 -7.60 -5.78
CA ILE A 92 -1.60 -6.40 -4.95
C ILE A 92 -1.24 -5.14 -5.75
N GLY A 93 -1.24 -5.22 -7.07
CA GLY A 93 -0.86 -4.11 -7.95
C GLY A 93 0.64 -3.81 -7.95
N LEU A 94 1.03 -2.77 -8.70
CA LEU A 94 2.41 -2.30 -8.76
C LEU A 94 2.86 -1.73 -7.41
N GLU A 95 1.95 -1.08 -6.70
CA GLU A 95 2.17 -0.46 -5.40
C GLU A 95 2.53 -1.52 -4.35
N GLY A 96 1.80 -2.64 -4.31
CA GLY A 96 2.13 -3.76 -3.45
C GLY A 96 3.39 -4.50 -3.85
N ALA A 97 3.65 -4.63 -5.16
CA ALA A 97 4.89 -5.18 -5.67
C ALA A 97 6.12 -4.34 -5.24
N LEU A 98 6.03 -3.01 -5.28
CA LEU A 98 7.07 -2.10 -4.82
C LEU A 98 7.26 -2.17 -3.30
N LEU A 99 6.19 -2.29 -2.51
CA LEU A 99 6.30 -2.54 -1.07
C LEU A 99 6.98 -3.88 -0.77
N SER A 100 6.66 -4.92 -1.52
CA SER A 100 7.31 -6.23 -1.39
C SER A 100 8.79 -6.17 -1.81
N LEU A 101 9.11 -5.37 -2.83
CA LEU A 101 10.48 -5.14 -3.27
C LEU A 101 11.29 -4.38 -2.22
N LEU A 102 10.68 -3.42 -1.51
CA LEU A 102 11.33 -2.67 -0.43
C LEU A 102 11.85 -3.59 0.70
N ASP A 103 11.16 -4.69 0.97
CA ASP A 103 11.62 -5.69 1.94
C ASP A 103 12.80 -6.53 1.46
N LYS A 104 12.87 -6.80 0.15
CA LYS A 104 13.90 -7.64 -0.49
C LYS A 104 15.16 -6.86 -0.89
N GLU A 105 15.03 -5.55 -1.12
CA GLU A 105 16.10 -4.70 -1.59
C GLU A 105 17.18 -4.47 -0.52
N LEU A 106 18.45 -4.58 -0.93
CA LEU A 106 19.61 -4.43 -0.05
C LEU A 106 20.34 -3.11 -0.29
N ASP A 107 20.21 -2.53 -1.48
CA ASP A 107 20.84 -1.25 -1.79
C ASP A 107 20.06 -0.10 -1.16
N PRO A 108 20.67 0.72 -0.28
CA PRO A 108 19.97 1.76 0.44
C PRO A 108 19.46 2.88 -0.47
N LYS A 109 20.13 3.13 -1.60
CA LYS A 109 19.69 4.13 -2.57
C LYS A 109 18.46 3.65 -3.34
N LEU A 110 18.45 2.39 -3.76
CA LEU A 110 17.25 1.80 -4.38
C LEU A 110 16.07 1.72 -3.41
N CYS A 111 16.31 1.40 -2.12
CA CYS A 111 15.28 1.48 -1.09
C CYS A 111 14.68 2.89 -0.98
N GLN A 112 15.51 3.93 -1.09
CA GLN A 112 15.04 5.32 -1.09
C GLN A 112 14.25 5.65 -2.36
N ASP A 113 14.77 5.26 -3.54
CA ASP A 113 14.08 5.45 -4.82
C ASP A 113 12.68 4.77 -4.80
N ILE A 114 12.57 3.55 -4.26
CA ILE A 114 11.29 2.84 -4.10
C ILE A 114 10.32 3.60 -3.18
N ARG A 115 10.81 4.13 -2.04
CA ARG A 115 9.99 4.94 -1.12
C ARG A 115 9.50 6.23 -1.76
N GLU A 116 10.32 6.85 -2.60
CA GLU A 116 9.96 8.05 -3.36
C GLU A 116 8.90 7.73 -4.40
N ILE A 117 9.06 6.66 -5.19
CA ILE A 117 8.06 6.18 -6.15
C ILE A 117 6.71 5.95 -5.45
N LEU A 118 6.70 5.18 -4.36
CA LEU A 118 5.49 4.90 -3.59
C LEU A 118 4.87 6.17 -3.01
N THR A 119 5.69 7.11 -2.53
CA THR A 119 5.21 8.40 -2.02
C THR A 119 4.57 9.24 -3.13
N HIS A 120 5.17 9.30 -4.32
CA HIS A 120 4.60 10.02 -5.46
C HIS A 120 3.28 9.42 -5.93
N MET A 121 3.21 8.08 -6.06
CA MET A 121 1.97 7.40 -6.40
C MET A 121 0.88 7.66 -5.35
N LEU A 122 1.22 7.62 -4.06
CA LEU A 122 0.30 7.90 -2.96
C LEU A 122 -0.22 9.34 -3.03
N ILE A 123 0.67 10.34 -3.15
CA ILE A 123 0.24 11.76 -3.24
C ILE A 123 -0.67 11.97 -4.45
N SER A 124 -0.38 11.32 -5.58
CA SER A 124 -1.17 11.48 -6.81
C SER A 124 -2.51 10.73 -6.79
N MET A 125 -2.62 9.61 -6.06
CA MET A 125 -3.72 8.65 -6.25
C MET A 125 -4.44 8.24 -4.96
N ALA A 126 -3.97 8.65 -3.78
CA ALA A 126 -4.52 8.20 -2.50
C ALA A 126 -6.02 8.47 -2.37
N VAL A 127 -6.45 9.67 -2.76
CA VAL A 127 -7.85 10.10 -2.62
C VAL A 127 -8.75 9.28 -3.56
N GLY A 128 -8.36 9.12 -4.82
CA GLY A 128 -9.14 8.37 -5.82
C GLY A 128 -9.09 6.84 -5.67
N LYS A 129 -8.13 6.31 -4.90
CA LYS A 129 -8.00 4.87 -4.62
C LYS A 129 -7.84 4.61 -3.12
N LEU A 130 -8.63 5.29 -2.29
CA LEU A 130 -8.47 5.29 -0.83
C LEU A 130 -8.53 3.89 -0.21
N SER A 131 -9.59 3.13 -0.55
CA SER A 131 -9.78 1.76 -0.07
C SER A 131 -8.62 0.84 -0.42
N PHE A 132 -8.05 0.98 -1.62
CA PHE A 132 -6.89 0.21 -2.06
C PHE A 132 -5.65 0.51 -1.21
N TRP A 133 -5.29 1.78 -1.05
CA TRP A 133 -4.11 2.17 -0.27
C TRP A 133 -4.22 1.83 1.21
N LEU A 134 -5.41 2.01 1.80
CA LEU A 134 -5.66 1.64 3.20
C LEU A 134 -5.58 0.13 3.40
N LYS A 135 -6.17 -0.66 2.50
CA LYS A 135 -6.05 -2.13 2.53
C LYS A 135 -4.59 -2.56 2.44
N LEU A 136 -3.84 -1.98 1.51
CA LEU A 136 -2.42 -2.28 1.31
C LEU A 136 -1.59 -2.04 2.57
N CYS A 137 -1.79 -0.88 3.22
CA CYS A 137 -1.10 -0.56 4.47
C CYS A 137 -1.56 -1.48 5.62
N LYS A 138 -2.86 -1.79 5.71
CA LYS A 138 -3.43 -2.70 6.70
C LYS A 138 -2.83 -4.09 6.60
N ASP A 139 -2.71 -4.63 5.38
CA ASP A 139 -2.13 -5.94 5.14
C ASP A 139 -0.66 -5.97 5.60
N VAL A 140 0.16 -4.98 5.21
CA VAL A 140 1.56 -4.88 5.67
C VAL A 140 1.67 -4.80 7.20
N LEU A 141 0.83 -4.00 7.86
CA LEU A 141 0.86 -3.85 9.31
C LEU A 141 0.36 -5.12 10.03
N ALA A 142 -0.58 -5.86 9.44
CA ALA A 142 -1.20 -7.07 10.00
C ALA A 142 -0.34 -8.32 9.86
N ALA A 143 0.50 -8.40 8.83
CA ALA A 143 1.32 -9.58 8.53
C ALA A 143 2.25 -10.07 9.67
N SER A 144 2.61 -9.18 10.60
CA SER A 144 3.47 -9.49 11.75
C SER A 144 2.71 -9.40 13.08
N ALA A 145 1.44 -9.03 13.04
CA ALA A 145 0.57 -9.05 14.19
C ALA A 145 0.04 -10.48 14.37
N ASP A 146 0.92 -11.42 14.73
CA ASP A 146 0.49 -12.61 15.47
C ASP A 146 0.07 -12.12 16.88
N PHE A 147 -1.05 -11.39 16.91
CA PHE A 147 -1.81 -11.18 18.13
C PHE A 147 -2.48 -12.51 18.42
N THR A 148 -1.80 -13.37 19.16
CA THR A 148 -2.50 -14.36 19.98
C THR A 148 -3.42 -13.57 20.90
N THR A 149 -4.70 -13.50 20.51
CA THR A 149 -5.85 -13.24 21.38
C THR A 149 -5.62 -12.18 22.47
N VAL A 150 -5.69 -10.89 22.11
CA VAL A 150 -5.98 -9.87 23.13
C VAL A 150 -7.45 -9.50 23.02
N ALA A 151 -8.21 -10.27 23.80
CA ALA A 151 -9.47 -9.93 24.44
C ALA A 151 -10.46 -9.06 23.63
N SER A 152 -11.43 -9.73 23.00
CA SER A 152 -12.80 -9.24 23.04
C SER A 152 -13.22 -9.17 24.51
N VAL A 153 -13.08 -8.01 25.13
CA VAL A 153 -13.79 -7.71 26.38
C VAL A 153 -15.24 -7.49 25.99
N ASP A 154 -15.98 -8.58 25.80
CA ASP A 154 -17.43 -8.54 25.74
C ASP A 154 -17.97 -8.63 27.16
N THR A 155 -18.82 -7.67 27.48
CA THR A 155 -19.38 -7.44 28.79
C THR A 155 -20.71 -8.19 28.86
N SER A 156 -20.73 -9.47 29.27
CA SER A 156 -21.85 -10.09 30.00
C SER A 156 -21.78 -11.62 30.09
N GLN A 157 -21.76 -12.08 31.35
CA GLN A 157 -22.46 -13.25 31.91
C GLN A 157 -22.03 -14.69 31.57
N GLU A 158 -22.05 -15.45 32.67
CA GLU A 158 -21.69 -16.84 32.91
C GLU A 158 -22.48 -17.85 32.06
N GLU A 159 -21.84 -18.94 31.65
CA GLU A 159 -22.29 -20.32 31.95
C GLU A 159 -21.21 -21.35 31.53
N GLU A 160 -21.03 -22.39 32.36
CA GLU A 160 -20.08 -23.48 32.19
C GLU A 160 -20.46 -24.44 31.04
N GLY A 161 -19.45 -24.97 30.35
CA GLY A 161 -19.63 -26.09 29.41
C GLY A 161 -18.33 -26.60 28.81
N THR A 162 -17.78 -27.67 29.39
CA THR A 162 -16.66 -28.48 28.89
C THR A 162 -16.86 -29.00 27.45
N GLN A 163 -15.96 -28.61 26.53
CA GLN A 163 -15.53 -29.32 25.30
C GLN A 163 -14.55 -28.37 24.59
N GLY A 164 -13.28 -28.65 24.32
CA GLY A 164 -12.67 -29.89 23.86
C GLY A 164 -11.95 -29.58 22.53
N ASP A 165 -10.76 -28.98 22.62
CA ASP A 165 -9.62 -28.96 21.66
C ASP A 165 -9.80 -28.69 20.14
N ASP A 166 -11.02 -28.60 19.60
CA ASP A 166 -11.27 -28.52 18.15
C ASP A 166 -11.31 -27.10 17.57
N GLU A 167 -11.38 -26.06 18.41
CA GLU A 167 -11.43 -24.66 17.95
C GLU A 167 -10.04 -24.12 17.55
N LEU A 168 -8.97 -24.72 18.08
CA LEU A 168 -7.58 -24.40 17.70
C LEU A 168 -7.22 -24.97 16.31
N ALA A 169 -7.86 -26.05 15.89
CA ALA A 169 -7.62 -26.65 14.57
C ALA A 169 -8.28 -25.86 13.42
N LEU A 170 -9.41 -25.21 13.67
CA LEU A 170 -10.14 -24.44 12.64
C LEU A 170 -9.53 -23.07 12.33
N THR A 171 -8.69 -22.54 13.22
CA THR A 171 -7.96 -21.28 13.00
C THR A 171 -6.66 -21.48 12.21
N LEU A 172 -6.02 -22.65 12.32
CA LEU A 172 -4.86 -23.03 11.51
C LEU A 172 -5.24 -23.34 10.05
N ALA A 173 -6.42 -23.94 9.81
CA ALA A 173 -6.87 -24.34 8.47
C ALA A 173 -7.30 -23.18 7.56
N LYS A 174 -7.48 -21.95 8.08
CA LYS A 174 -7.78 -20.75 7.27
C LYS A 174 -6.54 -19.97 6.84
N LYS A 175 -5.33 -20.38 7.26
CA LYS A 175 -4.05 -19.70 6.96
C LYS A 175 -3.44 -20.09 5.60
N ASP A 176 -4.15 -20.88 4.78
CA ASP A 176 -3.69 -21.35 3.46
C ASP A 176 -3.92 -20.36 2.30
N LYS A 177 -4.47 -19.16 2.57
CA LYS A 177 -4.18 -18.03 1.69
C LYS A 177 -2.89 -17.40 2.19
N LEU A 178 -1.77 -17.66 1.50
CA LEU A 178 -0.51 -16.96 1.77
C LEU A 178 -0.79 -15.45 1.85
N HIS A 179 -0.52 -14.87 3.02
CA HIS A 179 -0.69 -13.45 3.23
C HIS A 179 0.10 -12.68 2.15
N PRO A 180 -0.46 -11.64 1.49
CA PRO A 180 0.19 -10.99 0.34
C PRO A 180 1.60 -10.46 0.65
N PHE A 181 1.85 -10.16 1.92
CA PHE A 181 3.15 -9.82 2.48
C PHE A 181 3.56 -10.86 3.53
N PRO A 182 4.31 -11.90 3.18
CA PRO A 182 4.80 -12.85 4.17
C PRO A 182 5.98 -12.21 4.94
N HIS A 183 5.77 -11.85 6.21
CA HIS A 183 6.78 -11.34 7.15
C HIS A 183 7.49 -10.04 6.71
N PRO A 184 6.78 -8.90 6.56
CA PRO A 184 7.40 -7.64 6.20
C PRO A 184 8.37 -7.16 7.28
N ARG A 185 9.49 -6.56 6.87
CA ARG A 185 10.48 -6.01 7.79
C ARG A 185 9.88 -4.83 8.53
N TRP A 186 10.35 -4.58 9.75
CA TRP A 186 9.89 -3.45 10.56
C TRP A 186 10.01 -2.11 9.80
N SER A 187 11.02 -1.94 8.94
CA SER A 187 11.24 -0.72 8.15
C SER A 187 10.17 -0.49 7.09
N THR A 188 9.60 -1.55 6.55
CA THR A 188 8.49 -1.50 5.58
C THR A 188 7.16 -1.29 6.30
N ARG A 189 7.00 -1.86 7.49
CA ARG A 189 5.86 -1.57 8.38
C ARG A 189 5.85 -0.11 8.84
N VAL A 190 7.01 0.46 9.20
CA VAL A 190 7.15 1.89 9.51
C VAL A 190 6.73 2.73 8.30
N PHE A 191 7.21 2.38 7.11
CA PHE A 191 6.81 3.08 5.88
C PHE A 191 5.31 3.00 5.62
N ALA A 192 4.68 1.84 5.85
CA ALA A 192 3.23 1.69 5.71
C ALA A 192 2.48 2.62 6.69
N ALA A 193 2.93 2.72 7.95
CA ALA A 193 2.35 3.67 8.91
C ALA A 193 2.53 5.13 8.47
N GLU A 194 3.70 5.49 7.93
CA GLU A 194 3.96 6.82 7.35
C GLU A 194 3.05 7.09 6.14
N CYS A 195 2.82 6.09 5.28
CA CYS A 195 1.89 6.18 4.16
C CYS A 195 0.48 6.48 4.66
N VAL A 196 -0.02 5.80 5.71
CA VAL A 196 -1.34 6.12 6.25
C VAL A 196 -1.41 7.54 6.79
N CYS A 197 -0.37 8.03 7.47
CA CYS A 197 -0.29 9.42 7.90
C CYS A 197 -0.38 10.40 6.71
N LYS A 198 0.34 10.11 5.62
CA LYS A 198 0.29 10.92 4.39
C LYS A 198 -1.10 10.88 3.75
N ILE A 199 -1.77 9.72 3.71
CA ILE A 199 -3.14 9.59 3.19
C ILE A 199 -4.10 10.50 3.96
N ILE A 200 -4.03 10.49 5.30
CA ILE A 200 -4.87 11.36 6.14
C ILE A 200 -4.65 12.83 5.78
N THR A 201 -3.40 13.25 5.61
CA THR A 201 -3.06 14.63 5.17
C THR A 201 -3.54 14.93 3.76
N GLN A 202 -3.48 13.98 2.82
CA GLN A 202 -4.01 14.19 1.46
C GLN A 202 -5.54 14.35 1.47
N CYS A 203 -6.25 13.56 2.26
CA CYS A 203 -7.71 13.68 2.42
C CYS A 203 -8.11 15.04 3.02
N GLU A 204 -7.33 15.57 3.96
CA GLU A 204 -7.52 16.93 4.51
C GLU A 204 -7.45 18.01 3.44
N ASN A 205 -6.51 17.89 2.49
CA ASN A 205 -6.34 18.89 1.44
C ASN A 205 -7.48 18.87 0.40
N VAL A 206 -8.27 17.80 0.31
CA VAL A 206 -9.35 17.66 -0.66
C VAL A 206 -10.67 18.22 -0.15
N GLY A 207 -11.00 17.95 1.11
CA GLY A 207 -12.19 18.54 1.73
C GLY A 207 -12.71 17.82 2.96
N ASP A 208 -13.60 18.50 3.67
CA ASP A 208 -14.12 18.09 4.98
C ASP A 208 -14.99 16.83 4.92
N ALA A 209 -15.50 16.45 3.74
CA ALA A 209 -16.28 15.24 3.56
C ALA A 209 -15.52 13.95 3.95
N HIS A 210 -14.18 13.98 3.99
CA HIS A 210 -13.40 12.86 4.49
C HIS A 210 -13.46 12.70 6.02
N PHE A 211 -13.86 13.73 6.77
CA PHE A 211 -13.88 13.73 8.23
C PHE A 211 -15.29 13.82 8.82
N ASP A 212 -16.26 14.32 8.04
CA ASP A 212 -17.67 14.37 8.43
C ASP A 212 -18.45 13.17 7.88
N ILE A 213 -18.99 12.37 8.79
CA ILE A 213 -19.78 11.18 8.47
C ILE A 213 -21.11 11.47 7.78
N ALA A 214 -21.78 12.59 8.11
CA ALA A 214 -23.04 12.96 7.47
C ALA A 214 -22.80 13.40 6.02
N LEU A 215 -21.78 14.24 5.79
CA LEU A 215 -21.37 14.65 4.44
C LEU A 215 -20.88 13.46 3.62
N ALA A 216 -20.07 12.57 4.21
CA ALA A 216 -19.60 11.35 3.55
C ALA A 216 -20.76 10.46 3.11
N GLN A 217 -21.76 10.25 3.97
CA GLN A 217 -22.94 9.44 3.65
C GLN A 217 -23.79 10.10 2.56
N GLU A 218 -23.99 11.41 2.61
CA GLU A 218 -24.74 12.14 1.57
C GLU A 218 -24.04 12.04 0.21
N MET A 219 -22.73 12.28 0.16
CA MET A 219 -21.96 12.18 -1.08
C MET A 219 -21.92 10.75 -1.60
N LYS A 220 -21.78 9.75 -0.72
CA LYS A 220 -21.79 8.33 -1.09
C LYS A 220 -23.13 7.85 -1.65
N GLN A 221 -24.24 8.47 -1.23
CA GLN A 221 -25.56 8.21 -1.84
C GLN A 221 -25.68 8.78 -3.25
N ARG A 222 -24.94 9.85 -3.56
CA ARG A 222 -24.93 10.48 -4.89
C ARG A 222 -23.98 9.77 -5.84
N ASP A 223 -22.79 9.39 -5.37
CA ASP A 223 -21.80 8.61 -6.11
C ASP A 223 -21.25 7.49 -5.23
N SER A 224 -21.51 6.24 -5.63
CA SER A 224 -21.07 5.07 -4.87
C SER A 224 -19.59 4.72 -5.08
N ARG A 225 -18.89 5.44 -5.97
CA ARG A 225 -17.48 5.20 -6.30
C ARG A 225 -16.52 5.90 -5.35
N ASP A 226 -16.97 6.95 -4.66
CA ASP A 226 -16.12 7.71 -3.75
C ASP A 226 -16.09 7.09 -2.35
N ASP A 227 -14.87 6.90 -1.85
CA ASP A 227 -14.59 6.40 -0.51
C ASP A 227 -14.11 7.55 0.38
N PHE A 228 -14.68 7.67 1.57
CA PHE A 228 -14.35 8.72 2.54
C PHE A 228 -13.59 8.17 3.73
N LEU A 229 -12.64 8.94 4.27
CA LEU A 229 -11.71 8.49 5.30
C LEU A 229 -12.42 8.12 6.61
N VAL A 230 -13.46 8.88 6.98
CA VAL A 230 -14.29 8.64 8.18
C VAL A 230 -14.92 7.25 8.20
N LEU A 231 -15.23 6.66 7.02
CA LEU A 231 -15.77 5.31 6.94
C LEU A 231 -14.74 4.23 7.32
N TYR A 232 -13.45 4.58 7.33
CA TYR A 232 -12.34 3.71 7.71
C TYR A 232 -11.76 4.04 9.09
N LEU A 233 -12.42 4.90 9.88
CA LEU A 233 -11.87 5.35 11.17
C LEU A 233 -11.51 4.19 12.11
N ALA A 234 -12.38 3.19 12.24
CA ALA A 234 -12.12 2.01 13.06
C ALA A 234 -10.87 1.24 12.58
N ASP A 235 -10.71 1.09 11.26
CA ASP A 235 -9.55 0.43 10.67
C ASP A 235 -8.27 1.25 10.84
N LEU A 236 -8.35 2.58 10.72
CA LEU A 236 -7.24 3.49 10.98
C LEU A 236 -6.77 3.39 12.44
N ILE A 237 -7.70 3.44 13.40
CA ILE A 237 -7.39 3.28 14.82
C ILE A 237 -6.74 1.93 15.07
N ARG A 238 -7.27 0.85 14.48
CA ARG A 238 -6.70 -0.50 14.61
C ARG A 238 -5.27 -0.56 14.07
N MET A 239 -5.03 -0.01 12.87
CA MET A 239 -3.68 0.05 12.28
C MET A 239 -2.71 0.85 13.14
N ALA A 240 -3.15 2.01 13.66
CA ALA A 240 -2.33 2.85 14.52
C ALA A 240 -1.97 2.13 15.84
N PHE A 241 -2.93 1.42 16.43
CA PHE A 241 -2.71 0.60 17.63
C PHE A 241 -1.73 -0.55 17.36
N MET A 242 -1.92 -1.30 16.27
CA MET A 242 -1.01 -2.38 15.87
C MET A 242 0.43 -1.90 15.72
N ALA A 243 0.65 -0.68 15.21
CA ALA A 243 1.97 -0.08 15.14
C ALA A 243 2.45 0.42 16.51
N ALA A 244 1.59 1.09 17.29
CA ALA A 244 1.92 1.70 18.58
C ALA A 244 2.25 0.67 19.66
N THR A 245 1.67 -0.52 19.61
CA THR A 245 1.95 -1.60 20.57
C THR A 245 3.04 -2.56 20.13
N ASP A 246 3.72 -2.27 19.02
CA ASP A 246 4.78 -3.15 18.51
C ASP A 246 6.02 -3.13 19.44
N HIS A 247 6.82 -4.19 19.37
CA HIS A 247 8.07 -4.33 20.11
C HIS A 247 9.17 -3.44 19.54
N ASN A 248 9.10 -3.07 18.26
CA ASN A 248 10.05 -2.16 17.64
C ASN A 248 9.73 -0.69 17.98
N ASN A 249 10.72 0.02 18.54
CA ASN A 249 10.55 1.41 18.97
C ASN A 249 10.20 2.39 17.83
N GLN A 250 10.73 2.18 16.62
CA GLN A 250 10.45 3.07 15.49
C GLN A 250 9.02 2.88 14.97
N LEU A 251 8.56 1.63 14.93
CA LEU A 251 7.16 1.34 14.58
C LEU A 251 6.20 1.84 15.66
N ARG A 252 6.54 1.67 16.93
CA ARG A 252 5.81 2.24 18.07
C ARG A 252 5.66 3.75 17.95
N LEU A 253 6.75 4.47 17.69
CA LEU A 253 6.73 5.91 17.52
C LEU A 253 5.82 6.32 16.35
N SER A 254 5.91 5.60 15.23
CA SER A 254 5.08 5.85 14.05
C SER A 254 3.59 5.61 14.33
N GLY A 255 3.26 4.57 15.08
CA GLY A 255 1.88 4.28 15.50
C GLY A 255 1.33 5.36 16.45
N LEU A 256 2.13 5.83 17.41
CA LEU A 256 1.74 6.94 18.29
C LEU A 256 1.54 8.24 17.52
N GLN A 257 2.40 8.52 16.54
CA GLN A 257 2.23 9.67 15.65
C GLN A 257 0.94 9.54 14.83
N MET A 258 0.63 8.36 14.32
CA MET A 258 -0.60 8.10 13.60
C MET A 258 -1.84 8.31 14.49
N LEU A 259 -1.83 7.81 15.73
CA LEU A 259 -2.89 8.07 16.72
C LEU A 259 -3.05 9.56 16.99
N LEU A 260 -1.95 10.29 17.17
CA LEU A 260 -1.97 11.73 17.40
C LEU A 260 -2.60 12.49 16.22
N ILE A 261 -2.29 12.09 14.99
CA ILE A 261 -2.90 12.68 13.79
C ILE A 261 -4.40 12.37 13.77
N LEU A 262 -4.80 11.11 13.98
CA LEU A 262 -6.21 10.72 14.00
C LEU A 262 -6.99 11.50 15.06
N ILE A 263 -6.51 11.55 16.30
CA ILE A 263 -7.15 12.32 17.38
C ILE A 263 -7.27 13.78 16.95
N ARG A 264 -6.21 14.42 16.48
CA ARG A 264 -6.29 15.84 16.07
C ARG A 264 -7.28 16.10 14.94
N LYS A 265 -7.46 15.16 14.02
CA LYS A 265 -8.37 15.33 12.88
C LYS A 265 -9.82 15.00 13.21
N PHE A 266 -10.05 14.00 14.07
CA PHE A 266 -11.39 13.54 14.41
C PHE A 266 -11.94 14.13 15.73
N ALA A 267 -11.11 14.71 16.59
CA ALA A 267 -11.52 15.33 17.87
C ALA A 267 -12.30 16.65 17.73
N ALA A 268 -12.62 17.10 16.51
CA ALA A 268 -13.55 18.22 16.28
C ALA A 268 -14.82 17.75 15.54
N VAL A 269 -14.87 16.48 15.14
CA VAL A 269 -16.01 15.92 14.41
C VAL A 269 -17.10 15.61 15.43
N VAL A 270 -18.27 16.20 15.22
CA VAL A 270 -19.45 15.98 16.07
C VAL A 270 -19.96 14.57 15.85
N GLU A 271 -20.19 13.83 16.93
CA GLU A 271 -20.72 12.48 16.85
C GLU A 271 -22.20 12.53 16.41
N PRO A 272 -22.58 11.98 15.25
CA PRO A 272 -23.95 12.10 14.71
C PRO A 272 -24.97 11.29 15.53
N GLU A 273 -24.55 10.22 16.20
CA GLU A 273 -25.42 9.37 17.03
C GLU A 273 -25.64 9.96 18.43
N PHE A 274 -24.76 10.88 18.87
CA PHE A 274 -24.82 11.54 20.17
C PHE A 274 -24.53 13.05 20.06
N PRO A 275 -25.51 13.87 19.60
CA PRO A 275 -25.32 15.31 19.48
C PRO A 275 -24.91 15.93 20.83
N GLY A 276 -23.69 16.47 20.89
CA GLY A 276 -23.08 17.05 22.09
C GLY A 276 -21.82 16.32 22.60
N HIS A 277 -21.49 15.15 22.04
CA HIS A 277 -20.24 14.45 22.30
C HIS A 277 -19.28 14.59 21.12
N VAL A 278 -17.99 14.59 21.44
CA VAL A 278 -16.89 14.67 20.48
C VAL A 278 -16.14 13.34 20.58
N ILE A 279 -15.75 12.77 19.42
CA ILE A 279 -15.07 11.47 19.31
C ILE A 279 -13.70 11.51 19.98
#